data_AF-A0A401GQW0-F1
#
_entry.id   AF-A0A401GQW0-F1
#
_cell.length_a   1.000
_cell.length_b   1.000
_cell.length_c   1.000
_cell.angle_alpha   90.00
_cell.angle_beta   90.00
_cell.angle_gamma   90.00
#
_symmetry.space_group_name_H-M   'P 1'
#
loop_
_entity.id
_entity.type
_entity.pdbx_description
1 polymer ?
#
loop_
_entity_poly.entity_id
_entity_poly.type
_entity_poly.pdbx_seq_one_letter_code
_entity_poly.pdbx_strand_id
1 'polypeptide(L)'
;MSEAEVQVPADVFAEAAGDAELAAFVKEVQTAAVDSNKPYALRVMSNGKFLQWTVGPYRGVANAAFKRGAGNFRGHGTNGESAAKTGRFTLVLAPRTVHLVLTDDKGELVFDFTAGGLEKGLDGSYEGRWSYFG
;
A
#
# COMPACT_ATOMS: atom_id res chain seq x y z
N MET A 1 -1.02 17.87 18.45
CA MET A 1 -0.18 16.70 18.11
C MET A 1 0.28 16.95 16.69
N SER A 2 1.57 17.26 16.50
CA SER A 2 2.12 17.60 15.17
C SER A 2 1.85 16.46 14.19
N GLU A 3 1.38 16.81 12.99
CA GLU A 3 1.29 15.92 11.83
C GLU A 3 2.68 15.33 11.58
N ALA A 4 2.94 14.14 12.13
CA ALA A 4 4.09 13.37 11.73
C ALA A 4 3.87 13.05 10.26
N GLU A 5 4.61 13.74 9.39
CA GLU A 5 4.68 13.46 7.97
C GLU A 5 4.82 11.94 7.78
N VAL A 6 4.01 11.36 6.91
CA VAL A 6 4.03 9.92 6.65
C VAL A 6 5.40 9.55 6.07
N GLN A 7 6.32 9.09 6.92
CA GLN A 7 7.65 8.65 6.51
C GLN A 7 7.56 7.21 6.00
N VAL A 8 7.26 7.06 4.71
CA VAL A 8 7.28 5.77 4.02
C VAL A 8 8.39 5.83 2.96
N PRO A 9 9.32 4.87 2.95
CA PRO A 9 10.37 4.81 1.93
C PRO A 9 9.78 4.55 0.55
N ALA A 10 10.44 5.06 -0.49
CA ALA A 10 10.01 4.84 -1.87
C ALA A 10 10.04 3.36 -2.28
N ASP A 11 10.98 2.60 -1.73
CA ASP A 11 10.99 1.14 -1.80
C ASP A 11 10.60 0.56 -0.44
N VAL A 12 9.32 0.23 -0.30
CA VAL A 12 8.80 -0.40 0.92
C VAL A 12 9.41 -1.76 1.20
N PHE A 13 10.00 -2.45 0.23
CA PHE A 13 10.62 -3.75 0.47
C PHE A 13 12.04 -3.65 1.01
N ALA A 14 12.66 -2.46 1.02
CA ALA A 14 14.02 -2.29 1.50
C ALA A 14 14.18 -2.71 2.98
N GLU A 15 13.16 -2.49 3.82
CA GLU A 15 13.23 -2.88 5.23
C GLU A 15 13.20 -4.40 5.46
N ALA A 16 12.74 -5.18 4.48
CA ALA A 16 12.70 -6.64 4.58
C ALA A 16 14.11 -7.27 4.62
N ALA A 17 15.16 -6.55 4.19
CA ALA A 17 16.53 -7.07 4.19
C ALA A 17 17.06 -7.44 5.59
N GLY A 18 16.46 -6.89 6.65
CA GLY A 18 16.80 -7.20 8.05
C GLY A 18 16.01 -8.36 8.68
N ASP A 19 15.03 -8.93 7.97
CA ASP A 19 14.11 -9.95 8.51
C ASP A 19 13.93 -11.09 7.48
N ALA A 20 14.40 -12.29 7.83
CA ALA A 20 14.40 -13.43 6.91
C ALA A 20 12.98 -13.90 6.51
N GLU A 21 12.00 -13.76 7.40
CA GLU A 21 10.61 -14.12 7.12
C GLU A 21 9.99 -13.12 6.13
N LEU A 22 10.17 -11.82 6.38
CA LEU A 22 9.70 -10.78 5.46
C LEU A 22 10.40 -10.86 4.10
N ALA A 23 11.71 -11.12 4.08
CA ALA A 23 12.46 -11.31 2.84
C ALA A 23 11.91 -12.48 2.00
N ALA A 24 11.49 -13.57 2.65
CA ALA A 24 10.85 -14.70 1.97
C ALA A 24 9.50 -14.30 1.36
N PHE A 25 8.64 -13.60 2.09
CA PHE A 25 7.37 -13.09 1.56
C PHE A 25 7.58 -12.14 0.38
N VAL A 26 8.52 -11.19 0.50
CA VAL A 26 8.87 -10.25 -0.58
C VAL A 26 9.29 -11.01 -1.84
N LYS A 27 10.18 -12.01 -1.69
CA LYS A 27 10.62 -12.83 -2.81
C LYS A 27 9.45 -13.53 -3.49
N GLU A 28 8.53 -14.12 -2.73
CA GLU A 28 7.35 -14.79 -3.28
C GLU A 28 6.46 -13.82 -4.07
N VAL A 29 6.11 -12.66 -3.51
CA VAL A 29 5.23 -11.69 -4.18
C VAL A 29 5.89 -11.00 -5.38
N GLN A 30 7.22 -10.87 -5.38
CA GLN A 30 7.97 -10.35 -6.53
C GLN A 30 8.04 -11.35 -7.70
N THR A 31 8.04 -12.65 -7.42
CA THR A 31 8.02 -13.70 -8.47
C THR A 31 6.64 -13.94 -9.06
N ALA A 32 5.58 -13.46 -8.40
CA ALA A 32 4.23 -13.60 -8.90
C ALA A 32 4.03 -12.79 -10.18
N ALA A 33 3.40 -13.41 -11.18
CA ALA A 33 3.04 -12.73 -12.42
C ALA A 33 2.05 -11.59 -12.13
N VAL A 34 2.38 -10.40 -12.61
CA VAL A 34 1.53 -9.21 -12.60
C VAL A 34 1.41 -8.67 -14.02
N ASP A 35 0.27 -8.07 -14.37
CA ASP A 35 0.07 -7.49 -15.69
C ASP A 35 0.91 -6.21 -15.85
N SER A 36 2.00 -6.31 -16.60
CA SER A 36 2.94 -5.21 -16.84
C SER A 36 2.35 -4.07 -17.66
N ASN A 37 1.21 -4.28 -18.34
CA ASN A 37 0.53 -3.23 -19.10
C ASN A 37 -0.31 -2.30 -18.23
N LYS A 38 -0.48 -2.62 -16.94
CA LYS A 38 -1.21 -1.77 -16.01
C LYS A 38 -0.34 -0.60 -15.54
N PRO A 39 -0.86 0.64 -15.50
CA PRO A 39 -0.05 1.84 -15.23
C PRO A 39 0.47 1.91 -13.79
N TYR A 40 -0.31 1.43 -12.82
CA TYR A 40 0.02 1.57 -11.40
C TYR A 40 0.50 0.25 -10.81
N ALA A 41 1.62 0.32 -10.06
CA ALA A 41 2.11 -0.74 -9.21
C ALA A 41 1.88 -0.37 -7.75
N LEU A 42 1.20 -1.22 -7.00
CA LEU A 42 1.08 -1.12 -5.56
C LEU A 42 2.02 -2.14 -4.92
N ARG A 43 2.91 -1.65 -4.06
CA ARG A 43 3.73 -2.48 -3.17
C ARG A 43 3.28 -2.23 -1.74
N VAL A 44 3.12 -3.30 -0.97
CA VAL A 44 2.68 -3.27 0.42
C VAL A 44 3.59 -4.17 1.24
N MET A 45 3.98 -3.73 2.44
CA MET A 45 4.70 -4.56 3.40
C MET A 45 4.22 -4.23 4.81
N SER A 46 4.20 -5.23 5.68
CA SER A 46 4.06 -5.04 7.12
C SER A 46 5.12 -5.77 7.89
N ASN A 47 5.73 -5.08 8.86
CA ASN A 47 6.69 -5.64 9.81
C ASN A 47 6.04 -6.13 11.14
N GLY A 48 4.71 -6.13 11.21
CA GLY A 48 3.95 -6.49 12.42
C GLY A 48 3.62 -5.30 13.32
N LYS A 49 4.26 -4.14 13.13
CA LYS A 49 3.88 -2.89 13.83
C LYS A 49 3.11 -1.98 12.88
N PHE A 50 3.70 -1.73 11.72
CA PHE A 50 3.14 -0.84 10.72
C PHE A 50 3.04 -1.56 9.38
N LEU A 51 1.93 -1.30 8.70
CA LEU A 51 1.75 -1.59 7.29
C LEU A 51 2.10 -0.33 6.52
N GLN A 52 2.95 -0.46 5.52
CA GLN A 52 3.38 0.62 4.64
C GLN A 52 3.13 0.22 3.19
N TRP A 53 2.78 1.20 2.36
CA TRP A 53 2.57 0.97 0.93
C TRP A 53 2.92 2.17 0.08
N THR A 54 3.16 1.91 -1.21
CA THR A 54 3.35 2.92 -2.26
C THR A 54 2.57 2.53 -3.51
N VAL A 55 1.86 3.48 -4.12
CA VAL A 55 1.27 3.35 -5.47
C VAL A 55 1.33 4.67 -6.22
N GLY A 56 1.97 4.68 -7.39
CA GLY A 56 2.18 5.92 -8.14
C GLY A 56 2.88 6.98 -7.25
N PRO A 57 2.34 8.20 -7.16
CA PRO A 57 2.89 9.27 -6.33
C PRO A 57 2.37 9.27 -4.88
N TYR A 58 1.66 8.22 -4.46
CA TYR A 58 1.04 8.12 -3.15
C TYR A 58 1.74 7.09 -2.27
N ARG A 59 1.87 7.41 -0.99
CA ARG A 59 2.39 6.49 0.04
C ARG A 59 1.48 6.53 1.26
N GLY A 60 1.38 5.42 1.99
CA GLY A 60 0.55 5.38 3.19
C GLY A 60 1.07 4.43 4.26
N VAL A 61 0.62 4.70 5.49
CA VAL A 61 0.97 3.94 6.69
C VAL A 61 -0.28 3.68 7.54
N ALA A 62 -0.41 2.46 8.03
CA ALA A 62 -1.43 2.02 8.96
C ALA A 62 -0.82 1.19 10.10
N ASN A 63 -1.57 1.03 11.18
CA ASN A 63 -1.27 0.00 12.18
C ASN A 63 -1.55 -1.38 11.58
N ALA A 64 -0.63 -2.34 11.78
CA ALA A 64 -0.75 -3.68 11.22
C ALA A 64 -1.30 -4.74 12.19
N ALA A 65 -1.61 -4.38 13.44
CA ALA A 65 -2.14 -5.28 14.47
C ALA A 65 -1.40 -6.64 14.54
N PHE A 66 -0.06 -6.61 14.53
CA PHE A 66 0.81 -7.79 14.59
C PHE A 66 0.87 -8.65 13.32
N LYS A 67 0.16 -8.30 12.24
CA LYS A 67 0.27 -9.00 10.95
C LYS A 67 1.59 -8.66 10.24
N ARG A 68 2.29 -9.68 9.75
CA ARG A 68 3.51 -9.56 8.95
C ARG A 68 3.27 -10.09 7.57
N GLY A 69 3.89 -9.46 6.57
CA GLY A 69 3.70 -9.90 5.21
C GLY A 69 4.09 -8.90 4.15
N ALA A 70 3.85 -9.28 2.90
CA ALA A 70 4.12 -8.45 1.72
C ALA A 70 3.03 -8.63 0.67
N GLY A 71 2.89 -7.65 -0.22
CA GLY A 71 1.97 -7.66 -1.35
C GLY A 71 2.52 -6.90 -2.53
N ASN A 72 2.30 -7.43 -3.73
CA ASN A 72 2.72 -6.84 -4.99
C ASN A 72 1.59 -6.95 -6.02
N PHE A 73 1.11 -5.80 -6.48
CA PHE A 73 -0.09 -5.70 -7.31
C PHE A 73 0.11 -4.71 -8.45
N ARG A 74 -0.58 -4.95 -9.56
CA ARG A 74 -0.65 -4.04 -10.72
C ARG A 74 -2.08 -3.86 -11.17
N GLY A 75 -2.48 -2.62 -11.43
CA GLY A 75 -3.84 -2.32 -11.83
C GLY A 75 -4.08 -0.88 -12.25
N HIS A 76 -5.34 -0.50 -12.18
CA HIS A 76 -5.84 0.78 -12.64
C HIS A 76 -6.30 1.61 -11.46
N GLY A 77 -6.17 2.93 -11.61
CA GLY A 77 -6.68 3.87 -10.64
C GLY A 77 -7.41 5.01 -11.33
N THR A 78 -8.46 5.49 -10.67
CA THR A 78 -9.27 6.63 -11.09
C THR A 78 -9.04 7.76 -10.11
N ASN A 79 -8.70 8.95 -10.62
CA ASN A 79 -8.56 10.14 -9.79
C ASN A 79 -9.95 10.68 -9.41
N GLY A 80 -10.08 11.14 -8.17
CA GLY A 80 -11.25 11.90 -7.73
C GLY A 80 -11.09 13.40 -7.97
N GLU A 81 -11.99 14.18 -7.37
CA GLU A 81 -12.04 15.64 -7.53
C GLU A 81 -11.09 16.38 -6.57
N SER A 82 -10.75 15.75 -5.43
CA SER A 82 -9.89 16.39 -4.43
C SER A 82 -8.42 16.35 -4.86
N ALA A 83 -7.78 17.53 -4.86
CA ALA A 83 -6.35 17.70 -5.13
C ALA A 83 -5.51 17.75 -3.84
N ALA A 84 -6.05 17.26 -2.73
CA ALA A 84 -5.33 17.19 -1.46
C ALA A 84 -4.01 16.41 -1.61
N LYS A 85 -3.03 16.74 -0.76
CA LYS A 85 -1.74 16.04 -0.71
C LYS A 85 -1.59 15.09 0.47
N THR A 86 -2.59 15.04 1.34
CA THR A 86 -2.64 14.18 2.53
C THR A 86 -4.08 13.84 2.84
N GLY A 87 -4.30 12.74 3.57
CA GLY A 87 -5.64 12.38 4.01
C GLY A 87 -5.71 11.00 4.64
N ARG A 88 -6.83 10.31 4.44
CA ARG A 88 -7.11 8.97 4.94
C ARG A 88 -7.21 7.95 3.82
N PHE A 89 -6.84 6.70 4.11
CA PHE A 89 -7.03 5.61 3.17
C PHE A 89 -7.74 4.43 3.80
N THR A 90 -8.41 3.66 2.94
CA THR A 90 -8.86 2.29 3.22
C THR A 90 -8.18 1.37 2.22
N LEU A 91 -7.52 0.32 2.71
CA LEU A 91 -6.85 -0.70 1.91
C LEU A 91 -7.45 -2.06 2.24
N VAL A 92 -8.06 -2.72 1.25
CA VAL A 92 -8.60 -4.06 1.36
C VAL A 92 -7.73 -5.02 0.56
N LEU A 93 -7.10 -5.96 1.26
CA LEU A 93 -6.24 -6.99 0.70
C LEU A 93 -6.95 -8.35 0.75
N ALA A 94 -6.93 -9.03 -0.39
CA ALA A 94 -7.31 -10.42 -0.53
C ALA A 94 -6.16 -11.17 -1.23
N PRO A 95 -6.12 -12.51 -1.18
CA PRO A 95 -4.97 -13.29 -1.64
C PRO A 95 -4.46 -12.96 -3.05
N ARG A 96 -5.34 -12.50 -3.95
CA ARG A 96 -5.01 -12.20 -5.36
C ARG A 96 -5.46 -10.82 -5.82
N THR A 97 -6.14 -10.05 -4.98
CA THR A 97 -6.75 -8.78 -5.37
C THR A 97 -6.58 -7.74 -4.29
N VAL A 98 -6.60 -6.47 -4.69
CA VAL A 98 -6.49 -5.35 -3.77
C VAL A 98 -7.41 -4.22 -4.22
N HIS A 99 -7.97 -3.51 -3.24
CA HIS A 99 -8.70 -2.26 -3.43
C HIS A 99 -8.15 -1.22 -2.46
N LEU A 100 -7.76 -0.06 -2.97
CA LEU A 100 -7.25 1.06 -2.18
C LEU A 100 -8.05 2.31 -2.54
N VAL A 101 -8.59 2.96 -1.52
CA VAL A 101 -9.30 4.24 -1.65
C VAL A 101 -8.55 5.28 -0.83
N LEU A 102 -8.23 6.42 -1.45
CA LEU A 102 -7.66 7.60 -0.82
C LEU A 102 -8.72 8.70 -0.78
N THR A 103 -8.96 9.24 0.40
CA THR A 103 -9.79 10.43 0.61
C THR A 103 -8.99 11.52 1.31
N ASP A 104 -9.40 12.77 1.13
CA ASP A 104 -8.90 13.86 1.96
C ASP A 104 -9.51 13.83 3.38
N ASP A 105 -9.17 14.82 4.21
CA ASP A 105 -9.65 14.88 5.60
C ASP A 105 -11.13 15.23 5.76
N LYS A 106 -11.80 15.61 4.67
CA LYS A 106 -13.25 15.84 4.61
C LYS A 106 -14.00 14.63 4.04
N GLY A 107 -13.28 13.63 3.54
CA GLY A 107 -13.85 12.43 2.94
C GLY A 107 -14.07 12.54 1.43
N GLU A 108 -13.56 13.57 0.76
CA GLU A 108 -13.64 13.68 -0.70
C GLU A 108 -12.63 12.75 -1.36
N LEU A 109 -13.02 12.10 -2.46
CA LEU A 109 -12.20 11.14 -3.17
C LEU A 109 -10.97 11.83 -3.80
N VAL A 110 -9.81 11.24 -3.59
CA VAL A 110 -8.54 11.59 -4.26
C VAL A 110 -8.15 10.54 -5.28
N PHE A 111 -8.22 9.26 -4.90
CA PHE A 111 -7.79 8.15 -5.76
C PHE A 111 -8.49 6.85 -5.38
N ASP A 112 -9.03 6.13 -6.37
CA ASP A 112 -9.61 4.80 -6.22
C ASP A 112 -8.84 3.82 -7.10
N PHE A 113 -8.20 2.82 -6.51
CA PHE A 113 -7.32 1.87 -7.17
C PHE A 113 -7.74 0.43 -6.94
N THR A 114 -7.88 -0.34 -8.03
CA THR A 114 -8.11 -1.78 -7.99
C THR A 114 -7.06 -2.51 -8.79
N ALA A 115 -6.56 -3.62 -8.25
CA ALA A 115 -5.52 -4.41 -8.91
C ALA A 115 -5.57 -5.91 -8.62
N GLY A 116 -4.91 -6.67 -9.50
CA GLY A 116 -4.58 -8.08 -9.30
C GLY A 116 -3.11 -8.25 -8.93
N GLY A 117 -2.79 -9.34 -8.25
CA GLY A 117 -1.43 -9.66 -7.82
C GLY A 117 -1.37 -10.82 -6.85
N LEU A 118 -0.47 -10.71 -5.86
CA LEU A 118 -0.33 -11.67 -4.77
C LEU A 118 -0.01 -10.93 -3.47
N GLU A 119 -0.64 -11.37 -2.38
CA GLU A 119 -0.18 -11.08 -1.02
C GLU A 119 0.22 -12.36 -0.28
N LYS A 120 1.06 -12.19 0.73
CA LYS A 120 1.43 -13.19 1.72
C LYS A 120 1.35 -12.59 3.11
N GLY A 121 0.41 -13.07 3.92
CA GLY A 121 0.28 -12.73 5.34
C GLY A 121 -0.42 -11.40 5.65
N LEU A 122 -1.02 -10.74 4.65
CA LEU A 122 -1.62 -9.41 4.79
C LEU A 122 -3.11 -9.33 4.44
N ASP A 123 -3.85 -10.43 4.38
CA ASP A 123 -5.28 -10.42 4.11
C ASP A 123 -6.09 -9.53 5.10
N GLY A 124 -7.15 -8.87 4.62
CA GLY A 124 -8.04 -8.05 5.47
C GLY A 124 -8.09 -6.57 5.09
N SER A 125 -8.57 -5.74 6.01
CA SER A 125 -8.78 -4.30 5.80
C SER A 125 -7.92 -3.47 6.74
N TYR A 126 -7.29 -2.42 6.19
CA TYR A 126 -6.40 -1.52 6.90
C TYR A 126 -6.80 -0.08 6.62
N GLU A 127 -6.75 0.74 7.66
CA GLU A 127 -7.04 2.16 7.58
C GLU A 127 -5.88 2.97 8.16
N GLY A 128 -5.58 4.09 7.53
CA GLY A 128 -4.43 4.89 7.93
C GLY A 128 -4.34 6.25 7.25
N ARG A 129 -3.15 6.84 7.32
CA ARG A 129 -2.82 8.13 6.71
C ARG A 129 -2.04 7.90 5.42
N TRP A 130 -2.32 8.71 4.41
CA TRP A 130 -1.51 8.78 3.19
C TRP A 130 -0.94 10.19 2.99
N SER A 131 0.10 10.25 2.16
CA SER A 131 0.68 11.50 1.67
C SER A 131 1.09 11.36 0.21
N TYR A 132 1.07 12.47 -0.50
CA TYR A 132 1.64 12.64 -1.82
C TYR A 132 3.14 12.92 -1.70
N PHE A 133 3.97 12.24 -2.51
CA PHE A 133 5.43 12.42 -2.51
C PHE A 133 6.01 12.73 -3.90
N GLY A 134 5.13 12.94 -4.90
CA GLY A 134 5.49 13.30 -6.27
C GLY A 134 5.79 14.78 -6.49
#